data_AF-A0A315QTX0-F1
#
_entry.id   AF-A0A315QTX0-F1
#
_cell.length_a   1.000
_cell.length_b   1.000
_cell.length_c   1.000
_cell.angle_alpha   90.00
_cell.angle_beta   90.00
_cell.angle_gamma   90.00
#
_symmetry.space_group_name_H-M   'P 1'
#
loop_
_entity.id
_entity.type
_entity.pdbx_description
1 polymer ?
#
loop_
_entity_poly.entity_id
_entity_poly.type
_entity_poly.pdbx_seq_one_letter_code
_entity_poly.pdbx_strand_id
1 'polypeptide(L)'
;MAEEILYNKLIRDKIPEIIENAGKEYEIHRADEQEYIEKLLLKVEEELAEFKEEPSIAEMADLFEVLDSVINYYDFDKQKIKNYQKKKRKERGGFRKQLILDKVIEK
;
A
#
# COMPACT_ATOMS: atom_id res chain seq x y z
N MET A 1 23.39 16.35 -22.38
CA MET A 1 22.93 16.77 -21.05
C MET A 1 22.34 15.52 -20.41
N ALA A 2 22.67 15.21 -19.16
CA ALA A 2 22.01 14.11 -18.46
C ALA A 2 20.54 14.50 -18.21
N GLU A 3 19.63 13.55 -18.35
CA GLU A 3 18.22 13.73 -18.03
C GLU A 3 18.01 13.38 -16.56
N GLU A 4 17.39 14.29 -15.81
CA GLU A 4 17.11 14.13 -14.38
C GLU A 4 15.60 13.96 -14.18
N ILE A 5 15.21 12.93 -13.44
CA ILE A 5 13.81 12.67 -13.08
C ILE A 5 13.68 12.79 -11.57
N LEU A 6 12.82 13.70 -11.13
CA LEU A 6 12.56 13.93 -9.70
C LEU A 6 11.46 12.99 -9.21
N TYR A 7 11.77 12.26 -8.14
CA TYR A 7 10.84 11.38 -7.44
C TYR A 7 10.64 11.86 -6.01
N ASN A 8 9.44 11.63 -5.47
CA ASN A 8 9.13 11.95 -4.07
C ASN A 8 8.28 10.83 -3.45
N LYS A 9 8.81 9.61 -3.47
CA LYS A 9 8.12 8.39 -3.05
C LYS A 9 8.95 7.51 -2.13
N LEU A 10 8.27 6.72 -1.31
CA LEU A 10 8.90 5.67 -0.51
C LEU A 10 9.39 4.56 -1.45
N ILE A 11 10.61 4.08 -1.22
CA ILE A 11 11.22 2.97 -1.98
C ILE A 11 11.53 1.80 -1.04
N ARG A 12 11.66 0.59 -1.60
CA ARG A 12 12.16 -0.57 -0.84
C ARG A 12 13.65 -0.41 -0.58
N ASP A 13 14.14 -1.00 0.51
CA ASP A 13 15.53 -0.85 0.98
C ASP A 13 16.59 -1.25 -0.05
N LYS A 14 16.26 -2.14 -1.00
CA LYS A 14 17.18 -2.64 -2.04
C LYS A 14 17.16 -1.86 -3.35
N ILE A 15 16.32 -0.83 -3.45
CA ILE A 15 16.21 -0.02 -4.67
C ILE A 15 17.52 0.75 -4.96
N PRO A 16 18.22 1.34 -3.98
CA PRO A 16 19.52 1.98 -4.21
C PRO A 16 20.51 1.06 -4.94
N GLU A 17 20.68 -0.18 -4.49
CA GLU A 17 21.60 -1.15 -5.09
C GLU A 17 21.14 -1.57 -6.49
N ILE A 18 19.84 -1.66 -6.74
CA ILE A 18 19.30 -1.93 -8.09
C ILE A 18 19.63 -0.78 -9.04
N ILE A 19 19.54 0.47 -8.58
CA ILE A 19 19.88 1.66 -9.39
C ILE A 19 21.39 1.70 -9.68
N GLU A 20 22.24 1.44 -8.69
CA GLU A 20 23.70 1.36 -8.87
C GLU A 20 24.10 0.28 -9.87
N ASN A 21 23.51 -0.92 -9.74
CA ASN A 21 23.78 -2.03 -10.65
C ASN A 21 23.33 -1.76 -12.10
N ALA A 22 22.39 -0.83 -12.29
CA ALA A 22 21.98 -0.34 -13.60
C ALA A 22 22.89 0.78 -14.15
N GLY A 23 23.95 1.16 -13.42
CA GLY A 23 24.89 2.22 -13.81
C GLY A 23 24.31 3.63 -13.75
N LYS A 24 23.26 3.82 -12.95
CA LYS A 24 22.58 5.12 -12.77
C LYS A 24 23.01 5.75 -11.45
N GLU A 25 23.00 7.08 -11.42
CA GLU A 25 23.21 7.87 -10.20
C GLU A 25 21.86 8.13 -9.50
N TYR A 26 21.86 8.32 -8.19
CA TYR A 26 20.67 8.61 -7.39
C TYR A 26 20.98 9.50 -6.18
N GLU A 27 19.94 10.16 -5.68
CA GLU A 27 19.94 10.87 -4.41
C GLU A 27 18.79 10.34 -3.55
N ILE A 28 19.06 10.07 -2.27
CA ILE A 28 18.06 9.63 -1.29
C ILE A 28 18.30 10.30 0.06
N HIS A 29 17.24 10.46 0.83
CA HIS A 29 17.30 10.81 2.25
C HIS A 29 16.54 9.78 3.09
N ARG A 30 16.81 9.78 4.40
CA ARG A 30 16.02 9.01 5.36
C ARG A 30 14.90 9.90 5.88
N ALA A 31 13.67 9.43 5.77
CA ALA A 31 12.50 10.10 6.32
C ALA A 31 12.56 10.14 7.85
N ASP A 32 12.02 11.21 8.44
CA ASP A 32 11.64 11.20 9.85
C ASP A 32 10.32 10.43 10.06
N GLU A 33 9.85 10.32 11.30
CA GLU A 33 8.64 9.55 11.61
C GLU A 33 7.38 10.11 10.90
N GLN A 34 7.24 11.43 10.85
CA GLN A 34 6.08 12.09 10.25
C GLN A 34 6.10 11.94 8.72
N GLU A 35 7.24 12.19 8.10
CA GLU A 35 7.42 11.98 6.66
C GLU A 35 7.23 10.50 6.30
N TYR A 36 7.76 9.58 7.11
CA TYR A 36 7.65 8.15 6.84
C TYR A 36 6.19 7.70 6.79
N ILE A 37 5.37 8.07 7.77
CA ILE A 37 3.95 7.66 7.76
C ILE A 37 3.17 8.31 6.62
N GLU A 38 3.46 9.57 6.29
CA GLU A 38 2.86 10.23 5.14
C GLU A 38 3.20 9.48 3.84
N LYS A 39 4.49 9.20 3.62
CA LYS A 39 4.98 8.49 2.44
C LYS A 39 4.51 7.05 2.38
N LEU A 40 4.37 6.38 3.52
CA LEU A 40 3.84 5.03 3.60
C LEU A 40 2.37 4.95 3.21
N LEU A 41 1.54 5.90 3.65
CA LEU A 41 0.12 5.95 3.26
C LEU A 41 -0.05 6.32 1.78
N LEU A 42 0.75 7.26 1.27
CA LEU A 42 0.81 7.54 -0.17
C LEU A 42 1.23 6.31 -0.98
N LYS A 43 2.15 5.51 -0.43
CA LYS A 43 2.57 4.25 -1.07
C LYS A 43 1.41 3.27 -1.18
N VAL A 44 0.53 3.17 -0.17
CA VAL A 44 -0.70 2.36 -0.27
C VAL A 44 -1.60 2.82 -1.43
N GLU A 45 -1.70 4.12 -1.67
CA GLU A 45 -2.46 4.68 -2.79
C GLU A 45 -1.81 4.38 -4.15
N GLU A 46 -0.47 4.46 -4.23
CA GLU A 46 0.33 4.11 -5.41
C GLU A 46 0.09 2.65 -5.81
N GLU A 47 0.33 1.69 -4.90
CA GLU A 47 0.18 0.25 -5.21
C GLU A 47 -1.28 -0.13 -5.51
N LEU A 48 -2.26 0.55 -4.90
CA LEU A 48 -3.67 0.36 -5.21
C LEU A 48 -4.01 0.88 -6.61
N ALA A 49 -3.39 1.98 -7.05
CA ALA A 49 -3.56 2.51 -8.40
C ALA A 49 -2.91 1.57 -9.42
N GLU A 50 -1.68 1.10 -9.17
CA GLU A 50 -0.98 0.14 -10.02
C GLU A 50 -1.78 -1.16 -10.17
N PHE A 51 -2.32 -1.73 -9.07
CA PHE A 51 -3.20 -2.89 -9.15
C PHE A 51 -4.50 -2.64 -9.95
N LYS A 52 -5.04 -1.42 -9.93
CA LYS A 52 -6.24 -1.09 -10.72
C LYS A 52 -5.92 -0.99 -12.22
N GLU A 53 -4.74 -0.48 -12.57
CA GLU A 53 -4.27 -0.35 -13.95
C GLU A 53 -3.87 -1.71 -14.52
N GLU A 54 -3.11 -2.51 -13.77
CA GLU A 54 -2.65 -3.84 -14.16
C GLU A 54 -2.94 -4.89 -13.05
N PRO A 55 -4.15 -5.46 -13.01
CA PRO A 55 -4.51 -6.44 -11.99
C PRO A 55 -3.68 -7.74 -12.12
N SER A 56 -2.63 -7.86 -11.29
CA SER A 56 -1.72 -9.00 -11.30
C SER A 56 -1.40 -9.54 -9.89
N ILE A 57 -0.80 -10.73 -9.83
CA ILE A 57 -0.32 -11.29 -8.55
C ILE A 57 0.83 -10.44 -7.98
N ALA A 58 1.66 -9.85 -8.84
CA ALA A 58 2.76 -8.98 -8.42
C ALA A 58 2.21 -7.73 -7.72
N GLU A 59 1.34 -6.98 -8.38
CA GLU A 59 0.75 -5.75 -7.81
C GLU A 59 -0.06 -6.02 -6.54
N MET A 60 -0.77 -7.16 -6.48
CA MET A 60 -1.45 -7.57 -5.23
C MET A 60 -0.45 -7.89 -4.11
N ALA A 61 0.70 -8.49 -4.42
CA ALA A 61 1.75 -8.77 -3.44
C ALA A 61 2.39 -7.47 -2.94
N ASP A 62 2.61 -6.49 -3.82
CA ASP A 62 3.10 -5.16 -3.44
C ASP A 62 2.09 -4.42 -2.54
N LEU A 63 0.79 -4.47 -2.87
CA LEU A 63 -0.27 -3.96 -1.99
C LEU A 63 -0.28 -4.65 -0.62
N PHE A 64 -0.05 -5.96 -0.55
CA PHE A 64 0.07 -6.67 0.73
C PHE A 64 1.30 -6.23 1.53
N GLU A 65 2.44 -6.00 0.87
CA GLU A 65 3.67 -5.55 1.53
C GLU A 65 3.49 -4.19 2.22
N VAL A 66 2.87 -3.23 1.53
CA VAL A 66 2.65 -1.88 2.08
C VAL A 66 1.61 -1.91 3.20
N LEU A 67 0.57 -2.74 3.09
CA LEU A 67 -0.38 -2.95 4.18
C LEU A 67 0.28 -3.62 5.40
N ASP A 68 1.22 -4.54 5.18
CA ASP A 68 1.99 -5.16 6.27
C ASP A 68 2.85 -4.12 6.99
N SER A 69 3.50 -3.25 6.23
CA SER A 69 4.29 -2.13 6.75
C SER A 69 3.44 -1.16 7.58
N VAL A 70 2.23 -0.83 7.12
CA VAL A 70 1.26 -0.01 7.88
C VAL A 70 0.85 -0.70 9.19
N ILE A 71 0.56 -2.00 9.15
CA ILE A 71 0.23 -2.78 10.35
C ILE A 71 1.37 -2.72 11.37
N ASN A 72 2.61 -2.87 10.91
CA ASN A 72 3.79 -2.84 11.77
C ASN A 72 4.03 -1.43 12.35
N TYR A 73 3.85 -0.37 11.56
CA TYR A 73 4.00 1.02 12.04
C TYR A 73 3.03 1.34 13.18
N TYR A 74 1.75 0.97 13.05
CA TYR A 74 0.74 1.21 14.08
C TYR A 74 0.73 0.16 15.21
N ASP A 75 1.69 -0.78 15.24
CA ASP A 75 1.77 -1.89 16.18
C ASP A 75 0.46 -2.71 16.27
N PHE A 76 -0.17 -2.94 15.11
CA PHE A 76 -1.41 -3.70 15.05
C PHE A 76 -1.15 -5.21 15.06
N ASP A 77 -1.85 -5.92 15.94
CA ASP A 77 -1.84 -7.38 15.97
C ASP A 77 -2.61 -7.96 14.75
N LYS A 78 -1.87 -8.60 13.84
CA LYS A 78 -2.39 -9.27 12.65
C LYS A 78 -3.47 -10.31 12.96
N GLN A 79 -3.37 -11.03 14.09
CA GLN A 79 -4.37 -12.00 14.51
C GLN A 79 -5.64 -11.31 14.99
N LYS A 80 -5.53 -10.19 15.73
CA LYS A 80 -6.71 -9.37 16.09
C LYS A 80 -7.40 -8.81 14.86
N ILE A 81 -6.67 -8.32 13.86
CA ILE A 81 -7.24 -7.88 12.58
C ILE A 81 -8.03 -9.01 11.92
N LYS A 82 -7.44 -10.21 11.78
CA LYS A 82 -8.10 -11.39 11.20
C LYS A 82 -9.37 -11.79 11.98
N ASN A 83 -9.31 -11.75 13.31
CA ASN A 83 -10.47 -12.04 14.16
C ASN A 83 -11.59 -11.00 13.97
N TYR A 84 -11.24 -9.72 13.88
CA TYR A 84 -12.20 -8.65 13.64
C TYR A 84 -12.84 -8.74 12.25
N GLN A 85 -12.06 -9.11 11.22
CA GLN A 85 -12.60 -9.41 9.90
C GLN A 85 -13.57 -10.60 9.92
N LYS A 86 -13.25 -11.69 10.63
CA LYS A 86 -14.16 -12.84 10.81
C LYS A 86 -15.47 -12.44 11.51
N LYS A 87 -15.37 -11.63 12.58
CA LYS A 87 -16.53 -11.09 13.31
C LYS A 87 -17.42 -10.26 12.37
N LYS A 88 -16.86 -9.29 11.64
CA LYS A 88 -17.59 -8.49 10.64
C LYS A 88 -18.24 -9.36 9.56
N ARG A 89 -17.54 -10.38 9.05
CA ARG A 89 -18.10 -11.32 8.06
C ARG A 89 -19.28 -12.12 8.62
N LYS A 90 -19.25 -12.50 9.90
CA LYS A 90 -20.36 -13.19 10.57
C LYS A 90 -21.56 -12.26 10.80
N GLU A 91 -21.31 -11.03 11.24
CA GLU A 91 -22.35 -10.05 11.57
C GLU A 91 -23.00 -9.40 10.35
N ARG A 92 -22.22 -9.09 9.31
CA ARG A 92 -22.63 -8.25 8.17
C ARG A 92 -22.53 -8.96 6.82
N GLY A 93 -22.02 -10.19 6.79
CA GLY A 93 -21.68 -10.88 5.55
C GLY A 93 -20.35 -10.40 4.96
N GLY A 94 -20.03 -10.90 3.77
CA GLY A 94 -18.89 -10.44 2.97
C GLY A 94 -19.32 -10.08 1.55
N PHE A 95 -18.38 -9.73 0.70
CA PHE A 95 -18.65 -9.22 -0.66
C PHE A 95 -19.04 -10.29 -1.69
N ARG A 96 -19.25 -11.55 -1.28
CA ARG A 96 -19.56 -12.67 -2.19
C ARG A 96 -20.89 -12.53 -2.94
N LYS A 97 -21.81 -11.73 -2.41
CA LYS A 97 -23.12 -11.48 -3.05
C LYS A 97 -23.09 -10.37 -4.11
N GLN A 98 -21.97 -9.68 -4.28
CA GLN A 98 -21.80 -8.62 -5.31
C GLN A 98 -22.89 -7.54 -5.26
N LEU A 99 -23.35 -7.18 -4.06
CA LEU A 99 -24.42 -6.19 -3.89
C LEU A 99 -23.85 -4.77 -3.97
N ILE A 100 -24.50 -3.92 -4.76
CA ILE A 100 -24.27 -2.47 -4.84
C ILE A 100 -25.52 -1.76 -4.28
N LEU A 101 -25.32 -0.72 -3.46
CA LEU A 101 -26.40 0.03 -2.84
C LEU A 101 -26.68 1.29 -3.66
N ASP A 102 -27.84 1.37 -4.32
CA ASP A 102 -28.19 2.53 -5.17
C ASP A 102 -28.93 3.65 -4.42
N LYS A 103 -29.79 3.31 -3.45
CA LYS A 103 -30.52 4.30 -2.64
C LYS A 103 -31.02 3.71 -1.32
N VAL A 104 -31.17 4.57 -0.32
CA VAL A 104 -31.88 4.30 0.94
C VAL A 104 -33.02 5.32 1.05
N ILE A 105 -34.22 4.88 1.39
CA ILE A 105 -35.36 5.77 1.67
C ILE A 105 -35.57 5.75 3.17
N GLU A 106 -35.31 6.87 3.83
CA GLU A 106 -35.59 7.05 5.25
C GLU A 106 -37.08 7.37 5.44
N LYS A 107 -37.67 6.85 6.52
CA LYS A 107 -39.06 7.11 6.90
C LYS A 107 -39.10 8.07 8.08
#